data_AF-A0A920HS03-F1
#
_entry.id   AF-A0A920HS03-F1
#
_cell.length_a   1.000
_cell.length_b   1.000
_cell.length_c   1.000
_cell.angle_alpha   90.00
_cell.angle_beta   90.00
_cell.angle_gamma   90.00
#
_symmetry.space_group_name_H-M   'P 1'
#
loop_
_entity.id
_entity.type
_entity.pdbx_description
1 polymer ?
#
loop_
_entity_poly.entity_id
_entity_poly.type
_entity_poly.pdbx_seq_one_letter_code
_entity_poly.pdbx_strand_id
1 'polypeptide(L)'
;MDKFLLLRVFKEAYKELVNSSWGTVSGLKDYGGQGLPKTLAVMIQELWNTSCMSFSLCPMLTQGAIEAISHHGTDAQKNEYLPKLLQENGLEQ
;
A
#
# COMPACT_ATOMS: atom_id res chain seq x y z
N MET A 1 -7.13 -13.86 -20.55
CA MET A 1 -6.71 -12.86 -19.54
C MET A 1 -7.97 -12.48 -18.78
N ASP A 2 -8.40 -13.41 -17.94
CA ASP A 2 -9.66 -13.33 -17.23
C ASP A 2 -9.58 -12.19 -16.22
N LYS A 3 -10.39 -11.14 -16.42
CA LYS A 3 -10.57 -10.08 -15.44
C LYS A 3 -11.12 -10.74 -14.19
N PHE A 4 -10.25 -11.03 -13.24
CA PHE A 4 -10.61 -11.48 -11.90
C PHE A 4 -11.69 -10.52 -11.39
N LEU A 5 -12.90 -11.05 -11.19
CA LEU A 5 -14.10 -10.28 -10.98
C LEU A 5 -14.09 -9.77 -9.53
N LEU A 6 -13.19 -8.84 -9.22
CA LEU A 6 -13.29 -8.01 -8.03
C LEU A 6 -14.69 -7.39 -8.07
N LEU A 7 -15.50 -7.71 -7.06
CA LEU A 7 -16.78 -7.04 -6.81
C LEU A 7 -16.52 -5.54 -6.96
N ARG A 8 -17.31 -4.86 -7.79
CA ARG A 8 -17.07 -3.44 -8.18
C ARG A 8 -16.78 -2.54 -6.97
N VAL A 9 -17.44 -2.83 -5.86
CA VAL A 9 -17.27 -2.20 -4.55
C VAL A 9 -15.82 -2.27 -4.04
N PHE A 10 -15.13 -3.40 -4.17
CA PHE A 10 -13.73 -3.51 -3.73
C PHE A 10 -12.77 -2.71 -4.59
N LYS A 11 -13.04 -2.59 -5.90
CA LYS A 11 -12.22 -1.77 -6.80
C LYS A 11 -12.34 -0.28 -6.43
N GLU A 12 -13.55 0.18 -6.15
CA GLU A 12 -13.82 1.56 -5.74
C GLU A 12 -13.23 1.86 -4.36
N ALA A 13 -13.47 0.98 -3.38
CA ALA A 13 -12.91 1.12 -2.03
C ALA A 13 -11.37 1.11 -2.03
N TYR A 14 -10.74 0.27 -2.87
CA TYR A 14 -9.29 0.25 -3.00
C TYR A 14 -8.76 1.55 -3.61
N LYS A 15 -9.46 2.11 -4.60
CA LYS A 15 -9.09 3.41 -5.18
C LYS A 15 -9.13 4.53 -4.14
N GLU A 16 -10.19 4.59 -3.32
CA GLU A 16 -10.28 5.56 -2.22
C GLU A 16 -9.18 5.36 -1.16
N LEU A 17 -8.86 4.11 -0.84
CA LEU A 17 -7.78 3.75 0.08
C LEU A 17 -6.42 4.27 -0.40
N VAL A 18 -6.13 4.06 -1.68
CA VAL A 18 -4.92 4.52 -2.39
C VAL A 18 -4.86 6.04 -2.42
N ASN A 19 -5.93 6.69 -2.87
CA ASN A 19 -6.01 8.16 -2.97
C ASN A 19 -5.81 8.86 -1.62
N SER A 20 -6.26 8.21 -0.55
CA SER A 20 -6.11 8.72 0.81
C SER A 20 -4.75 8.39 1.43
N SER A 21 -3.90 7.64 0.71
CA SER A 21 -2.58 7.17 1.15
C SER A 21 -2.59 6.43 2.49
N TRP A 22 -3.74 5.85 2.88
CA TRP A 22 -3.86 5.16 4.16
C TRP A 22 -3.02 3.87 4.19
N GLY A 23 -2.81 3.24 3.03
CA GLY A 23 -2.03 2.00 2.89
C GLY A 23 -0.51 2.15 3.12
N THR A 24 0.02 3.38 3.07
CA THR A 24 1.47 3.65 3.07
C THR A 24 1.88 4.64 4.17
N VAL A 25 1.07 4.76 5.21
CA VAL A 25 1.18 5.73 6.31
C VAL A 25 2.53 5.67 7.05
N SER A 26 3.10 4.49 7.25
CA SER A 26 4.44 4.33 7.85
C SER A 26 5.58 4.29 6.84
N GLY A 27 5.30 4.58 5.57
CA GLY A 27 6.28 4.55 4.49
C GLY A 27 7.40 5.57 4.66
N LEU A 28 8.56 5.28 4.07
CA LEU A 28 9.74 6.15 4.11
C LEU A 28 9.46 7.49 3.41
N LYS A 29 9.73 8.60 4.10
CA LYS A 29 9.52 9.96 3.57
C LYS A 29 10.33 10.23 2.30
N ASP A 30 11.56 9.69 2.25
CA ASP A 30 12.48 9.84 1.11
C ASP A 30 11.90 9.31 -0.22
N TYR A 31 10.89 8.43 -0.13
CA TYR A 31 10.23 7.81 -1.27
C TYR A 31 8.74 8.18 -1.37
N GLY A 32 8.30 9.23 -0.65
CA GLY A 32 6.93 9.74 -0.73
C GLY A 32 5.93 9.16 0.28
N GLY A 33 6.40 8.38 1.27
CA GLY A 33 5.56 7.93 2.38
C GLY A 33 5.32 9.02 3.44
N GLN A 34 4.31 8.82 4.30
CA GLN A 34 3.96 9.82 5.33
C GLN A 34 4.91 9.81 6.54
N GLY A 35 5.63 8.70 6.77
CA GLY A 35 6.58 8.55 7.88
C GLY A 35 5.95 8.61 9.28
N LEU A 36 4.68 8.20 9.42
CA LEU A 36 4.02 8.09 10.71
C LEU A 36 4.49 6.84 11.49
N PRO A 37 4.31 6.79 12.83
CA PRO A 37 4.76 5.65 13.63
C PRO A 37 4.12 4.33 13.19
N LYS A 38 4.91 3.25 13.15
CA LYS A 38 4.41 1.90 12.80
C LYS A 38 3.25 1.45 13.70
N THR A 39 3.22 1.86 14.98
CA THR A 39 2.10 1.56 15.89
C THR A 39 0.76 2.04 15.35
N LEU A 40 0.71 3.20 14.69
CA LEU A 40 -0.51 3.72 14.08
C LEU A 40 -0.89 2.90 12.84
N ALA A 41 0.08 2.54 12.01
CA ALA A 41 -0.15 1.69 10.85
C ALA A 41 -0.73 0.32 11.24
N VAL A 42 -0.23 -0.28 12.35
CA VAL A 42 -0.76 -1.54 12.88
C VAL A 42 -2.22 -1.40 13.32
N MET A 43 -2.59 -0.32 14.01
CA MET A 43 -3.99 -0.09 14.41
C MET A 43 -4.92 0.06 13.19
N ILE A 44 -4.48 0.75 12.16
CA ILE A 44 -5.23 0.91 10.91
C ILE A 44 -5.39 -0.46 10.19
N GLN A 45 -4.32 -1.26 10.17
CA GLN A 45 -4.35 -2.59 9.58
C GLN A 45 -5.34 -3.51 10.30
N GLU A 46 -5.41 -3.46 11.63
CA GLU A 46 -6.37 -4.21 12.45
C GLU A 46 -7.83 -3.80 12.16
N LEU A 47 -8.10 -2.51 11.94
CA LEU A 47 -9.43 -2.03 11.57
C LEU A 47 -9.89 -2.59 10.23
N TRP A 48 -9.00 -2.67 9.24
CA TRP A 48 -9.33 -3.27 7.94
C TRP A 48 -9.50 -4.78 8.02
N ASN A 49 -8.62 -5.47 8.76
CA ASN A 49 -8.72 -6.91 8.97
C ASN A 49 -10.04 -7.30 9.64
N THR A 50 -10.48 -6.51 10.63
CA THR A 50 -11.77 -6.70 11.33
C THR A 50 -12.97 -6.43 10.42
N SER A 51 -12.87 -5.44 9.53
CA SER A 51 -13.98 -5.04 8.67
C SER A 51 -14.16 -5.97 7.46
N CYS A 52 -13.08 -6.33 6.78
CA CYS A 52 -13.12 -7.25 5.64
C CYS A 52 -11.72 -7.83 5.36
N MET A 53 -11.49 -9.06 5.82
CA MET A 53 -10.22 -9.77 5.63
C MET A 53 -9.84 -9.95 4.15
N SER A 54 -10.80 -10.14 3.25
CA SER A 54 -10.51 -10.26 1.82
C SER A 54 -10.04 -8.94 1.19
N PHE A 55 -10.49 -7.80 1.70
CA PHE A 55 -10.08 -6.48 1.24
C PHE A 55 -8.71 -6.09 1.79
N SER A 56 -8.41 -6.46 3.04
CA SER A 56 -7.17 -6.10 3.73
C SER A 56 -5.92 -6.78 3.14
N LEU A 57 -6.08 -7.86 2.37
CA LEU A 57 -4.97 -8.56 1.71
C LEU A 57 -4.20 -7.67 0.73
N CYS A 58 -4.90 -6.83 -0.04
CA CYS A 58 -4.25 -5.95 -1.02
C CYS A 58 -3.27 -4.96 -0.36
N PRO A 59 -3.68 -4.11 0.61
CA PRO A 59 -2.75 -3.20 1.27
C PRO A 59 -1.68 -3.94 2.08
N MET A 60 -1.99 -5.11 2.67
CA MET A 60 -1.00 -5.90 3.41
C MET A 60 0.13 -6.42 2.51
N LEU A 61 -0.19 -6.89 1.31
CA LEU A 61 0.82 -7.36 0.34
C LEU A 61 1.69 -6.22 -0.17
N THR A 62 1.09 -5.05 -0.45
CA THR A 62 1.85 -3.85 -0.83
C THR A 62 2.81 -3.44 0.29
N GLN A 63 2.35 -3.41 1.54
CA GLN A 63 3.19 -3.10 2.70
C GLN A 63 4.34 -4.11 2.87
N GLY A 64 4.08 -5.40 2.68
CA GLY A 64 5.12 -6.43 2.71
C GLY A 64 6.15 -6.27 1.61
N ALA A 65 5.72 -5.90 0.40
CA ALA A 65 6.63 -5.62 -0.73
C ALA A 65 7.50 -4.38 -0.46
N ILE A 66 6.92 -3.30 0.08
CA ILE A 66 7.67 -2.10 0.50
C ILE A 66 8.73 -2.48 1.52
N GLU A 67 8.38 -3.27 2.53
CA GLU A 67 9.30 -3.66 3.60
C GLU A 67 10.44 -4.54 3.08
N ALA A 68 10.12 -5.52 2.23
CA ALA A 68 11.12 -6.38 1.59
C ALA A 68 12.12 -5.58 0.74
N ILE A 69 11.64 -4.66 -0.10
CA ILE A 69 12.49 -3.83 -0.97
C ILE A 69 13.29 -2.82 -0.14
N SER A 70 12.70 -2.24 0.90
CA SER A 70 13.38 -1.28 1.78
C SER A 70 14.55 -1.92 2.53
N HIS A 71 14.38 -3.14 3.02
CA HIS A 71 15.42 -3.84 3.79
C HIS A 71 16.44 -4.59 2.92
N HIS A 72 15.99 -5.20 1.81
CA HIS A 72 16.82 -6.14 1.05
C HIS A 72 17.04 -5.73 -0.41
N GLY A 73 16.38 -4.68 -0.90
CA GLY A 73 16.58 -4.19 -2.26
C GLY A 73 17.93 -3.50 -2.43
N THR A 74 18.46 -3.55 -3.65
CA THR A 74 19.59 -2.68 -4.04
C THR A 74 19.12 -1.23 -4.14
N ASP A 75 20.05 -0.26 -4.11
CA ASP A 75 19.68 1.16 -4.25
C ASP A 75 18.94 1.45 -5.56
N ALA A 76 19.31 0.75 -6.65
CA ALA A 76 18.60 0.82 -7.92
C ALA A 76 17.15 0.32 -7.79
N GLN A 77 16.92 -0.82 -7.15
CA GLN A 77 15.57 -1.36 -6.92
C GLN A 77 14.75 -0.45 -6.00
N LYS A 78 15.36 0.09 -4.94
CA LYS A 78 14.68 1.02 -4.02
C LYS A 78 14.18 2.26 -4.77
N ASN A 79 15.07 2.89 -5.54
CA ASN A 79 14.75 4.10 -6.28
C ASN A 79 13.70 3.87 -7.39
N GLU A 80 13.65 2.69 -7.98
CA GLU A 80 12.68 2.38 -9.03
C GLU A 80 11.29 1.96 -8.50
N TYR A 81 11.24 1.17 -7.43
CA TYR A 81 10.01 0.55 -6.96
C TYR A 81 9.36 1.24 -5.77
N LEU A 82 10.14 1.76 -4.81
CA LEU A 82 9.57 2.37 -3.60
C LEU A 82 8.70 3.60 -3.91
N PRO A 83 9.07 4.52 -4.82
CA PRO A 83 8.19 5.64 -5.16
C PRO A 83 6.83 5.20 -5.71
N LYS A 84 6.82 4.17 -6.57
CA LYS A 84 5.59 3.63 -7.19
C LYS A 84 4.67 2.99 -6.15
N LEU A 85 5.25 2.27 -5.20
CA LEU A 85 4.51 1.57 -4.14
C LEU A 85 4.08 2.49 -3.00
N LEU A 86 4.79 3.61 -2.76
CA LEU A 86 4.52 4.51 -1.65
C LEU A 86 3.63 5.69 -2.01
N GLN A 87 3.84 6.27 -3.19
CA GLN A 87 2.98 7.36 -3.66
C GLN A 87 1.63 6.84 -4.13
N GLU A 88 1.53 5.58 -4.59
CA GLU A 88 0.35 4.89 -5.17
C GLU A 88 -0.56 5.72 -6.14
N ASN A 89 -0.18 6.95 -6.49
CA ASN A 89 -0.85 7.89 -7.39
C ASN A 89 -0.40 7.75 -8.86
N GLY A 90 0.35 6.69 -9.19
CA GLY A 90 0.88 6.44 -10.53
C GLY A 90 -0.13 5.95 -11.57
N LEU A 91 -1.44 5.98 -11.29
CA LEU A 91 -2.48 5.53 -12.22
C LEU A 91 -3.17 6.67 -13.00
N GLU A 92 -2.71 7.92 -12.85
CA GLU A 92 -3.18 9.08 -13.64
C GLU A 92 -2.03 9.90 -14.26
N GLN A 93 -1.06 9.23 -14.89
CA GLN A 93 -0.32 9.80 -16.03
C GLN A 93 -0.24 8.80 -17.17
#